data_AF-A0A2S7XBX7-F1
#
_entry.id   AF-A0A2S7XBX7-F1
#
_cell.length_a   1.000
_cell.length_b   1.000
_cell.length_c   1.000
_cell.angle_alpha   90.00
_cell.angle_beta   90.00
_cell.angle_gamma   90.00
#
_symmetry.space_group_name_H-M   'P 1'
#
loop_
_entity.id
_entity.type
_entity.pdbx_description
1 polymer ?
#
loop_
_entity_poly.entity_id
_entity_poly.type
_entity_poly.pdbx_seq_one_letter_code
_entity_poly.pdbx_strand_id
1 'polypeptide(L)'
;MFKLPAVASLLFTLILLSFSTIAKTEDITASGEFSGDAKVGFIYTKTDETSMSVNSGMILKYEEELWHHTAAFSTYYTKGNDSDDGTNKNKTTYDLKHDMSETFFIFGNVKYEHDQFATYREQVLLVSGFGANLVDSEKTSLDIGAGPGYRYSKRQRFDSDLPNHSEDEVIANLFIEGESKIADGLEIGGGIRMDYGDSNSTTTTHGYLKNKLMESLSLMLDAEYIYNSVVATGKSHDEIYSTISLNYDF
;
A
#
# COMPACT_ATOMS: atom_id res chain seq x y z
N MET A 1 -21.64 -10.39 -17.05
CA MET A 1 -22.16 -9.37 -16.11
C MET A 1 -21.34 -9.45 -14.83
N PHE A 2 -20.29 -8.62 -14.73
CA PHE A 2 -19.48 -8.52 -13.51
C PHE A 2 -20.29 -7.76 -12.46
N LYS A 3 -20.65 -8.42 -11.36
CA LYS A 3 -21.08 -7.72 -10.15
C LYS A 3 -19.82 -7.19 -9.49
N LEU A 4 -19.58 -5.88 -9.55
CA LEU A 4 -18.62 -5.24 -8.63
C LEU A 4 -19.09 -5.57 -7.20
N PRO A 5 -18.22 -6.08 -6.31
CA PRO A 5 -18.59 -6.26 -4.91
C PRO A 5 -18.96 -4.90 -4.31
N ALA A 6 -20.01 -4.86 -3.49
CA ALA A 6 -20.57 -3.64 -2.89
C ALA A 6 -19.51 -2.80 -2.14
N VAL A 7 -18.42 -3.43 -1.72
CA VAL A 7 -17.26 -2.80 -1.06
C VAL A 7 -16.42 -1.93 -2.02
N ALA A 8 -16.24 -2.37 -3.28
CA ALA A 8 -15.57 -1.57 -4.32
C ALA A 8 -16.42 -0.35 -4.71
N SER A 9 -17.75 -0.47 -4.69
CA SER A 9 -18.66 0.67 -4.87
C SER A 9 -18.58 1.64 -3.68
N LEU A 10 -18.43 1.15 -2.44
CA LEU A 10 -18.29 2.01 -1.26
C LEU A 10 -16.99 2.82 -1.27
N LEU A 11 -15.87 2.19 -1.66
CA LEU A 11 -14.56 2.83 -1.83
C LEU A 11 -14.59 3.92 -2.91
N PHE A 12 -15.22 3.66 -4.05
CA PHE A 12 -15.39 4.66 -5.11
C PHE A 12 -16.30 5.81 -4.67
N THR A 13 -17.30 5.53 -3.81
CA THR A 13 -18.21 6.54 -3.27
C THR A 13 -17.55 7.42 -2.21
N LEU A 14 -16.64 6.87 -1.37
CA LEU A 14 -15.87 7.67 -0.41
C LEU A 14 -14.90 8.63 -1.12
N ILE A 15 -14.22 8.17 -2.17
CA ILE A 15 -13.36 9.03 -3.01
C ILE A 15 -14.20 10.17 -3.62
N LEU A 16 -15.39 9.88 -4.15
CA LEU A 16 -16.28 10.90 -4.73
C LEU A 16 -16.89 11.86 -3.68
N LEU A 17 -17.11 11.42 -2.45
CA LEU A 17 -17.64 12.25 -1.38
C LEU A 17 -16.63 13.31 -0.91
N SER A 18 -15.33 13.01 -0.93
CA SER A 18 -14.27 14.00 -0.67
C SER A 18 -14.20 15.09 -1.74
N PHE A 19 -14.52 14.77 -3.00
CA PHE A 19 -14.58 15.76 -4.09
C PHE A 19 -15.88 16.58 -4.13
N SER A 20 -17.00 16.04 -3.61
CA SER A 20 -18.32 16.66 -3.75
C SER A 20 -18.57 17.80 -2.75
N THR A 21 -17.80 17.90 -1.67
CA THR A 21 -17.94 18.98 -0.68
C THR A 21 -17.27 20.29 -1.09
N ILE A 22 -16.58 20.35 -2.26
CA ILE A 22 -15.93 21.55 -2.79
C ILE A 22 -16.83 22.30 -3.80
N ALA A 23 -18.05 21.82 -4.07
CA ALA A 23 -19.03 22.55 -4.89
C ALA A 23 -19.77 23.63 -4.08
N LYS A 24 -19.03 24.56 -3.46
CA LYS A 24 -19.55 25.85 -3.02
C LYS A 24 -18.50 26.92 -3.33
N THR A 25 -18.80 27.69 -4.38
CA THR A 25 -18.13 28.90 -4.85
C THR A 25 -17.51 29.72 -3.73
N GLU A 26 -16.18 29.69 -3.64
CA GLU A 26 -15.28 30.84 -3.54
C GLU A 26 -14.07 30.52 -4.44
N ASP A 27 -13.47 31.55 -5.06
CA ASP A 27 -12.25 31.42 -5.85
C ASP A 27 -11.09 30.93 -4.96
N ILE A 28 -11.00 29.61 -4.74
CA ILE A 28 -9.83 28.98 -4.13
C ILE A 28 -8.84 28.83 -5.28
N THR A 29 -7.84 29.72 -5.32
CA THR A 29 -6.56 29.37 -5.93
C THR A 29 -6.13 28.07 -5.29
N ALA A 30 -6.18 26.95 -6.02
CA ALA A 30 -5.68 25.68 -5.52
C ALA A 30 -4.22 25.90 -5.10
N SER A 31 -3.96 25.96 -3.80
CA SER A 31 -2.64 26.19 -3.23
C SER A 31 -1.80 24.92 -3.17
N GLY A 32 -2.45 23.76 -3.32
CA GLY A 32 -1.77 22.47 -3.24
C GLY A 32 -1.04 22.04 -4.52
N GLU A 33 0.02 21.27 -4.35
CA GLU A 33 0.89 20.77 -5.40
C GLU A 33 0.63 19.28 -5.65
N PHE A 34 0.48 18.90 -6.93
CA PHE A 34 0.44 17.50 -7.34
C PHE A 34 1.84 17.02 -7.71
N SER A 35 2.17 15.82 -7.29
CA SER A 35 3.32 15.07 -7.79
C SER A 35 2.98 13.59 -7.88
N GLY A 36 3.77 12.80 -8.58
CA GLY A 36 3.54 11.37 -8.64
C GLY A 36 4.68 10.61 -9.29
N ASP A 37 4.55 9.29 -9.26
CA ASP A 37 5.40 8.41 -10.05
C ASP A 37 4.58 7.29 -10.69
N ALA A 38 4.94 6.92 -11.91
CA ALA A 38 4.43 5.73 -12.57
C ALA A 38 5.57 4.73 -12.73
N LYS A 39 5.33 3.46 -12.39
CA LYS A 39 6.33 2.41 -12.45
C LYS A 39 5.95 1.26 -13.37
N VAL A 40 6.97 0.68 -13.99
CA VAL A 40 6.91 -0.62 -14.67
C VAL A 40 8.16 -1.42 -14.34
N GLY A 41 8.01 -2.71 -14.09
CA GLY A 41 9.14 -3.54 -13.69
C GLY A 41 8.89 -5.03 -13.75
N PHE A 42 9.85 -5.75 -13.20
CA PHE A 42 9.78 -7.19 -12.96
C PHE A 42 9.75 -7.44 -11.46
N ILE A 43 8.93 -8.40 -11.05
CA ILE A 43 8.80 -8.80 -9.66
C ILE A 43 8.99 -10.30 -9.55
N TYR A 44 9.87 -10.70 -8.65
CA TYR A 44 10.00 -12.05 -8.15
C TYR A 44 9.15 -12.19 -6.88
N THR A 45 8.30 -13.21 -6.84
CA THR A 45 7.46 -13.50 -5.69
C THR A 45 7.78 -14.90 -5.17
N LYS A 46 7.85 -15.02 -3.85
CA LYS A 46 7.97 -16.29 -3.15
C LYS A 46 6.94 -16.31 -2.02
N THR A 47 5.89 -17.09 -2.21
CA THR A 47 4.89 -17.43 -1.19
C THR A 47 4.96 -18.94 -0.96
N ASP A 48 3.85 -19.67 -1.13
CA ASP A 48 3.87 -21.13 -1.31
C ASP A 48 4.50 -21.53 -2.65
N GLU A 49 4.34 -20.66 -3.65
CA GLU A 49 4.86 -20.85 -4.99
C GLU A 49 5.83 -19.73 -5.33
N THR A 50 6.72 -20.01 -6.28
CA THR A 50 7.64 -19.00 -6.82
C THR A 50 7.17 -18.58 -8.18
N SER A 51 7.04 -17.27 -8.41
CA SER A 51 6.62 -16.71 -9.68
C SER A 51 7.46 -15.50 -10.10
N MET A 52 7.50 -15.25 -11.40
CA MET A 52 8.06 -14.05 -11.99
C MET A 52 6.97 -13.33 -12.76
N SER A 53 6.75 -12.07 -12.44
CA SER A 53 5.67 -11.26 -13.02
C SER A 53 6.22 -9.96 -13.56
N VAL A 54 5.45 -9.36 -14.47
CA VAL A 54 5.58 -7.92 -14.77
C VAL A 54 4.71 -7.18 -13.78
N ASN A 55 5.22 -6.11 -13.18
CA ASN A 55 4.42 -5.21 -12.36
C ASN A 55 4.30 -3.83 -13.01
N SER A 56 3.17 -3.19 -12.76
CA SER A 56 2.98 -1.77 -12.99
C SER A 56 2.33 -1.12 -11.79
N GLY A 57 2.52 0.18 -11.64
CA GLY A 57 1.90 0.92 -10.56
C GLY A 57 1.99 2.43 -10.76
N MET A 58 1.29 3.15 -9.91
CA MET A 58 1.26 4.59 -9.89
C MET A 58 1.08 5.07 -8.45
N ILE A 59 1.80 6.12 -8.07
CA ILE A 59 1.61 6.89 -6.85
C ILE A 59 1.25 8.31 -7.26
N LEU A 60 0.24 8.88 -6.63
CA LEU A 60 -0.17 10.27 -6.78
C LEU A 60 -0.19 10.91 -5.40
N LYS A 61 0.53 12.01 -5.25
CA LYS A 61 0.58 12.84 -4.05
C LYS A 61 -0.09 14.18 -4.31
N TYR A 62 -0.82 14.67 -3.33
CA TYR A 62 -1.37 16.02 -3.29
C TYR A 62 -1.07 16.64 -1.94
N GLU A 63 -0.30 17.72 -1.94
CA GLU A 63 0.20 18.40 -0.74
C GLU A 63 -0.46 19.77 -0.62
N GLU A 64 -1.21 20.04 0.46
CA GLU A 64 -1.92 21.30 0.70
C GLU A 64 -1.75 21.76 2.15
N GLU A 65 -0.87 22.73 2.39
CA GLU A 65 -0.53 23.27 3.72
C GLU A 65 -0.23 22.17 4.77
N LEU A 66 -1.22 21.80 5.59
CA LEU A 66 -1.15 20.81 6.65
C LEU A 66 -1.74 19.45 6.24
N TRP A 67 -2.21 19.31 5.00
CA TRP A 67 -2.86 18.11 4.50
C TRP A 67 -2.00 17.44 3.44
N HIS A 68 -1.74 16.16 3.65
CA HIS A 68 -0.91 15.35 2.79
C HIS A 68 -1.73 14.13 2.33
N HIS A 69 -1.94 14.01 1.04
CA HIS A 69 -2.71 12.93 0.43
C HIS A 69 -1.79 12.08 -0.44
N THR A 70 -1.81 10.77 -0.25
CA THR A 70 -1.11 9.83 -1.13
C THR A 70 -2.07 8.72 -1.57
N ALA A 71 -2.26 8.58 -2.88
CA ALA A 71 -2.98 7.47 -3.47
C ALA A 71 -2.01 6.59 -4.26
N ALA A 72 -2.01 5.28 -4.00
CA ALA A 72 -1.18 4.35 -4.74
C ALA A 72 -2.00 3.19 -5.32
N PHE A 73 -1.60 2.73 -6.50
CA PHE A 73 -2.14 1.55 -7.17
C PHE A 73 -0.99 0.70 -7.72
N SER A 74 -1.08 -0.61 -7.60
CA SER A 74 -0.16 -1.54 -8.25
C SER A 74 -0.86 -2.82 -8.69
N THR A 75 -0.41 -3.37 -9.82
CA THR A 75 -0.92 -4.62 -10.38
C THR A 75 0.22 -5.51 -10.86
N TYR A 76 0.12 -6.82 -10.59
CA TYR A 76 1.10 -7.84 -10.96
C TYR A 76 0.49 -8.81 -11.95
N TYR A 77 1.17 -9.04 -13.07
CA TYR A 77 0.76 -9.96 -14.13
C TYR A 77 1.82 -11.04 -14.32
N THR A 78 1.47 -12.30 -14.06
CA THR A 78 2.33 -13.45 -14.37
C THR A 78 1.91 -14.04 -15.70
N LYS A 79 2.89 -14.41 -16.52
CA LYS A 79 2.67 -15.27 -17.68
C LYS A 79 3.08 -16.70 -17.33
N GLY A 80 2.11 -17.60 -17.24
CA GLY A 80 2.29 -19.02 -16.94
C GLY A 80 2.40 -19.88 -18.21
N ASN A 81 2.51 -21.20 -18.04
CA ASN A 81 2.54 -22.17 -19.15
C ASN A 81 1.16 -22.80 -19.48
N ASP A 82 0.06 -22.32 -18.86
CA ASP A 82 -1.34 -22.76 -19.09
C ASP A 82 -2.31 -21.74 -18.44
N SER A 83 -3.46 -22.17 -17.88
CA SER A 83 -4.54 -21.36 -17.24
C SER A 83 -4.14 -20.41 -16.10
N ASP A 84 -2.85 -20.27 -15.82
CA ASP A 84 -2.27 -19.42 -14.78
C ASP A 84 -1.87 -18.02 -15.32
N ASP A 85 -2.18 -17.74 -16.59
CA ASP A 85 -2.10 -16.41 -17.19
C ASP A 85 -3.13 -15.47 -16.55
N GLY A 86 -2.67 -14.39 -15.92
CA GLY A 86 -3.59 -13.44 -15.33
C GLY A 86 -2.98 -12.38 -14.43
N THR A 87 -3.82 -11.40 -14.10
CA THR A 87 -3.54 -10.46 -13.01
C THR A 87 -3.66 -11.21 -11.69
N ASN A 88 -2.54 -11.28 -10.98
CA ASN A 88 -2.39 -12.13 -9.81
C ASN A 88 -2.44 -11.36 -8.50
N LYS A 89 -2.07 -10.07 -8.52
CA LYS A 89 -2.24 -9.18 -7.38
C LYS A 89 -2.66 -7.79 -7.84
N ASN A 90 -3.60 -7.18 -7.14
CA ASN A 90 -3.94 -5.77 -7.23
C ASN A 90 -3.95 -5.18 -5.83
N LYS A 91 -3.28 -4.04 -5.64
CA LYS A 91 -3.23 -3.31 -4.37
C LYS A 91 -3.56 -1.85 -4.64
N THR A 92 -4.43 -1.30 -3.82
CA THR A 92 -4.77 0.13 -3.81
C THR A 92 -4.64 0.65 -2.38
N THR A 93 -3.96 1.77 -2.20
CA THR A 93 -3.90 2.46 -0.91
C THR A 93 -4.28 3.91 -1.06
N TYR A 94 -4.86 4.46 -0.01
CA TYR A 94 -5.07 5.88 0.17
C TYR A 94 -4.65 6.25 1.59
N ASP A 95 -3.68 7.15 1.69
CA ASP A 95 -3.15 7.69 2.92
C ASP A 95 -3.49 9.18 3.02
N LEU A 96 -4.00 9.56 4.18
CA LEU A 96 -4.32 10.93 4.57
C LEU A 96 -3.53 11.23 5.83
N LYS A 97 -2.69 12.27 5.81
CA LYS A 97 -1.99 12.79 6.98
C LYS A 97 -2.39 14.25 7.16
N HIS A 98 -2.68 14.63 8.39
CA HIS A 98 -2.94 16.02 8.78
C HIS A 98 -2.02 16.43 9.92
N ASP A 99 -1.15 17.39 9.64
CA ASP A 99 -0.17 17.90 10.59
C ASP A 99 -0.86 18.82 11.60
N MET A 100 -0.83 18.40 12.86
CA MET A 100 -1.35 19.17 13.99
C MET A 100 -0.29 20.12 14.55
N SER A 101 0.98 19.77 14.35
CA SER A 101 2.17 20.56 14.64
C SER A 101 3.36 20.01 13.83
N GLU A 102 4.54 20.63 13.94
CA GLU A 102 5.77 20.11 13.33
C GLU A 102 6.12 18.67 13.75
N THR A 103 5.68 18.25 14.94
CA THR A 103 6.01 16.93 15.52
C THR A 103 4.86 15.94 15.43
N PHE A 104 3.60 16.37 15.51
CA PHE A 104 2.47 15.47 15.67
C PHE A 104 1.47 15.60 14.52
N PHE A 105 0.93 14.47 14.10
CA PHE A 105 -0.09 14.41 13.06
C PHE A 105 -1.18 13.41 13.42
N ILE A 106 -2.34 13.56 12.78
CA ILE A 106 -3.35 12.52 12.69
C ILE A 106 -3.30 11.89 11.30
N PHE A 107 -3.66 10.62 11.20
CA PHE A 107 -3.65 9.92 9.92
C PHE A 107 -4.90 9.05 9.72
N GLY A 108 -5.20 8.80 8.45
CA GLY A 108 -6.13 7.78 7.99
C GLY A 108 -5.49 6.98 6.85
N ASN A 109 -5.61 5.66 6.88
CA ASN A 109 -5.15 4.76 5.84
C ASN A 109 -6.31 3.85 5.39
N VAL A 110 -6.46 3.72 4.08
CA VAL A 110 -7.34 2.74 3.45
C VAL A 110 -6.51 1.86 2.55
N LYS A 111 -6.65 0.55 2.68
CA LYS A 111 -5.96 -0.44 1.84
C LYS A 111 -6.97 -1.44 1.28
N TYR A 112 -6.91 -1.68 -0.01
CA TYR A 112 -7.59 -2.80 -0.67
C TYR A 112 -6.54 -3.67 -1.35
N GLU A 113 -6.62 -4.97 -1.13
CA GLU A 113 -5.75 -5.95 -1.78
C GLU A 113 -6.58 -7.12 -2.30
N HIS A 114 -6.28 -7.55 -3.53
CA HIS A 114 -6.79 -8.78 -4.10
C HIS A 114 -5.60 -9.59 -4.63
N ASP A 115 -5.40 -10.80 -4.11
CA ASP A 115 -4.26 -11.67 -4.43
C ASP A 115 -4.75 -13.10 -4.73
N GLN A 116 -4.27 -13.69 -5.82
CA GLN A 116 -4.68 -15.04 -6.26
C GLN A 116 -3.89 -16.15 -5.58
N PHE A 117 -2.74 -15.85 -4.99
CA PHE A 117 -1.79 -16.84 -4.48
C PHE A 117 -1.51 -16.69 -2.98
N ALA A 118 -1.64 -15.50 -2.41
CA ALA A 118 -1.47 -15.27 -0.98
C ALA A 118 -2.52 -16.01 -0.14
N THR A 119 -2.30 -16.06 1.17
CA THR A 119 -3.24 -16.68 2.12
C THR A 119 -4.64 -16.09 2.03
N TYR A 120 -4.72 -14.76 1.92
CA TYR A 120 -5.97 -14.03 1.82
C TYR A 120 -6.18 -13.60 0.37
N ARG A 121 -7.35 -13.94 -0.17
CA ARG A 121 -7.71 -13.57 -1.54
C ARG A 121 -8.06 -12.10 -1.68
N GLU A 122 -8.75 -11.57 -0.67
CA GLU A 122 -9.28 -10.22 -0.68
C GLU A 122 -9.16 -9.66 0.72
N GLN A 123 -8.60 -8.45 0.86
CA GLN A 123 -8.53 -7.74 2.13
C GLN A 123 -8.87 -6.27 1.94
N VAL A 124 -9.60 -5.72 2.90
CA VAL A 124 -9.87 -4.29 3.02
C VAL A 124 -9.50 -3.87 4.43
N LEU A 125 -8.67 -2.85 4.56
CA LEU A 125 -8.33 -2.25 5.83
C LEU A 125 -8.71 -0.77 5.82
N LEU A 126 -9.25 -0.32 6.96
CA LEU A 126 -9.46 1.09 7.28
C LEU A 126 -8.83 1.34 8.64
N VAL A 127 -7.82 2.19 8.69
CA VAL A 127 -7.05 2.51 9.90
C VAL A 127 -7.07 4.02 10.09
N SER A 128 -7.13 4.48 11.34
CA SER A 128 -6.91 5.88 11.66
C SER A 128 -6.21 6.00 13.00
N GLY A 129 -5.42 7.05 13.21
CA GLY A 129 -4.67 7.18 14.45
C GLY A 129 -3.89 8.47 14.57
N PHE A 130 -2.93 8.43 15.49
CA PHE A 130 -2.00 9.53 15.76
C PHE A 130 -0.58 9.06 15.45
N GLY A 131 0.24 9.99 14.97
CA GLY A 131 1.64 9.74 14.72
C GLY A 131 2.52 10.92 15.09
N ALA A 132 3.82 10.70 14.98
CA ALA A 132 4.83 11.71 15.20
C ALA A 132 5.94 11.64 14.16
N ASN A 133 6.35 12.81 13.68
CA ASN A 133 7.57 13.00 12.89
C ASN A 133 8.75 12.95 13.88
N LEU A 134 9.47 11.83 13.95
CA LEU A 134 10.65 11.66 14.81
C LEU A 134 11.87 12.37 14.22
N VAL A 135 11.96 12.39 12.89
CA VAL A 135 12.94 13.14 12.13
C VAL A 135 12.20 13.81 10.99
N ASP A 136 12.39 15.12 10.84
CA ASP A 136 11.91 15.87 9.70
C ASP A 136 13.00 16.85 9.28
N SER A 137 13.58 16.61 8.10
CA SER A 137 14.68 17.39 7.55
C SER A 137 14.67 17.29 6.03
N GLU A 138 15.36 18.20 5.35
CA GLU A 138 15.42 18.24 3.88
C GLU A 138 15.85 16.92 3.21
N LYS A 139 16.60 16.08 3.93
CA LYS A 139 17.18 14.83 3.40
C LYS A 139 16.65 13.58 4.06
N THR A 140 15.98 13.65 5.20
CA THR A 140 15.62 12.46 5.98
C THR A 140 14.35 12.72 6.74
N SER A 141 13.42 11.78 6.63
CA SER A 141 12.20 11.72 7.42
C SER A 141 12.09 10.38 8.12
N LEU A 142 11.47 10.39 9.29
CA LEU A 142 11.17 9.18 10.06
C LEU A 142 9.88 9.43 10.82
N ASP A 143 8.84 8.70 10.45
CA ASP A 143 7.51 8.80 11.03
C ASP A 143 7.19 7.53 11.81
N ILE A 144 6.49 7.69 12.93
CA ILE A 144 5.90 6.59 13.69
C ILE A 144 4.42 6.88 13.90
N GLY A 145 3.58 5.84 13.84
CA GLY A 145 2.15 5.99 14.09
C GLY A 145 1.52 4.76 14.71
N ALA A 146 0.40 5.00 15.38
CA ALA A 146 -0.41 3.98 16.02
C ALA A 146 -1.89 4.35 15.96
N GLY A 147 -2.76 3.35 15.78
CA GLY A 147 -4.20 3.60 15.79
C GLY A 147 -5.06 2.36 15.68
N PRO A 148 -6.35 2.45 16.04
CA PRO A 148 -7.31 1.40 15.75
C PRO A 148 -7.60 1.31 14.25
N GLY A 149 -8.02 0.14 13.82
CA GLY A 149 -8.54 -0.08 12.48
C GLY A 149 -9.58 -1.17 12.43
N TYR A 150 -10.11 -1.37 11.24
CA TYR A 150 -11.02 -2.43 10.89
C TYR A 150 -10.46 -3.17 9.68
N ARG A 151 -10.51 -4.50 9.70
CA ARG A 151 -10.10 -5.35 8.59
C ARG A 151 -11.21 -6.30 8.20
N TYR A 152 -11.53 -6.31 6.92
CA TYR A 152 -12.23 -7.41 6.27
C TYR A 152 -11.20 -8.28 5.56
N SER A 153 -11.33 -9.60 5.72
CA SER A 153 -10.48 -10.59 5.06
C SER A 153 -11.32 -11.70 4.45
N LYS A 154 -10.88 -12.21 3.29
CA LYS A 154 -11.50 -13.35 2.64
C LYS A 154 -10.47 -14.39 2.25
N ARG A 155 -10.65 -15.62 2.70
CA ARG A 155 -9.76 -16.76 2.41
C ARG A 155 -9.90 -17.23 0.96
N GLN A 156 -8.89 -17.95 0.49
CA GLN A 156 -8.87 -18.56 -0.83
C GLN A 156 -10.01 -19.58 -0.99
N ARG A 157 -10.43 -19.83 -2.24
CA ARG A 157 -11.46 -20.88 -2.52
C ARG A 157 -10.93 -22.28 -2.26
N PHE A 158 -9.63 -22.46 -2.44
CA PHE A 158 -8.89 -23.71 -2.26
C PHE A 158 -8.26 -23.81 -0.87
N ASP A 159 -8.63 -22.93 0.06
CA ASP A 159 -8.21 -23.02 1.45
C ASP A 159 -8.74 -24.31 2.08
N SER A 160 -7.85 -25.07 2.72
CA SER A 160 -8.15 -26.39 3.31
C SER A 160 -8.94 -26.31 4.61
N ASP A 161 -8.80 -25.23 5.37
CA ASP A 161 -9.41 -25.08 6.69
C ASP A 161 -10.71 -24.25 6.60
N LEU A 162 -10.66 -23.14 5.87
CA LEU A 162 -11.71 -22.12 5.82
C LEU A 162 -12.00 -21.65 4.38
N PRO A 163 -12.45 -22.55 3.47
CA PRO A 163 -12.65 -22.24 2.05
C PRO A 163 -13.67 -21.11 1.86
N ASN A 164 -13.22 -20.04 1.18
CA ASN A 164 -14.03 -18.86 0.86
C ASN A 164 -14.67 -18.18 2.09
N HIS A 165 -14.13 -18.42 3.28
CA HIS A 165 -14.57 -17.77 4.52
C HIS A 165 -14.26 -16.28 4.48
N SER A 166 -15.20 -15.48 4.96
CA SER A 166 -15.08 -14.03 5.10
C SER A 166 -15.14 -13.70 6.58
N GLU A 167 -14.31 -12.76 7.00
CA GLU A 167 -14.21 -12.34 8.38
C GLU A 167 -13.94 -10.85 8.48
N ASP A 168 -14.43 -10.27 9.57
CA ASP A 168 -14.37 -8.86 9.88
C ASP A 168 -13.86 -8.73 11.32
N GLU A 169 -12.86 -7.87 11.55
CA GLU A 169 -12.27 -7.71 12.87
C GLU A 169 -11.80 -6.28 13.11
N VAL A 170 -11.73 -5.91 14.39
CA VAL A 170 -11.02 -4.70 14.83
C VAL A 170 -9.55 -5.05 14.97
N ILE A 171 -8.69 -4.18 14.47
CA ILE A 171 -7.24 -4.34 14.55
C ILE A 171 -6.59 -3.17 15.31
N ALA A 172 -5.44 -3.43 15.90
CA ALA A 172 -4.50 -2.41 16.34
C ALA A 172 -3.37 -2.29 15.32
N ASN A 173 -3.21 -1.11 14.73
CA ASN A 173 -2.18 -0.80 13.76
C ASN A 173 -1.02 -0.04 14.42
N LEU A 174 0.19 -0.41 14.03
CA LEU A 174 1.44 0.29 14.35
C LEU A 174 2.26 0.39 13.07
N PHE A 175 2.93 1.52 12.85
CA PHE A 175 3.90 1.64 11.77
C PHE A 175 5.09 2.53 12.14
N ILE A 176 6.23 2.25 11.52
CA ILE A 176 7.37 3.14 11.39
C ILE A 176 7.74 3.20 9.91
N GLU A 177 7.90 4.38 9.35
CA GLU A 177 8.28 4.61 7.96
C GLU A 177 9.42 5.64 7.93
N GLY A 178 10.44 5.42 7.11
CA GLY A 178 11.51 6.39 6.96
C GLY A 178 12.20 6.33 5.62
N GLU A 179 12.72 7.47 5.19
CA GLU A 179 13.45 7.64 3.95
C GLU A 179 14.63 8.60 4.14
N SER A 180 15.67 8.44 3.32
CA SER A 180 16.86 9.27 3.37
C SER A 180 17.52 9.42 1.99
N LYS A 181 17.80 10.66 1.61
CA LYS A 181 18.64 11.03 0.47
C LYS A 181 20.11 10.91 0.87
N ILE A 182 20.72 9.77 0.54
CA ILE A 182 22.10 9.43 0.93
C ILE A 182 23.14 10.15 0.06
N ALA A 183 22.83 10.36 -1.22
CA ALA A 183 23.66 11.10 -2.16
C ALA A 183 22.79 11.76 -3.24
N ASP A 184 23.39 12.59 -4.09
CA ASP A 184 22.68 13.20 -5.21
C ASP A 184 22.14 12.12 -6.15
N GLY A 185 20.82 12.04 -6.25
CA GLY A 185 20.14 11.01 -7.04
C GLY A 185 20.17 9.61 -6.42
N LEU A 186 20.45 9.46 -5.13
CA LEU A 186 20.36 8.18 -4.42
C LEU A 186 19.55 8.33 -3.13
N GLU A 187 18.45 7.59 -3.06
CA GLU A 187 17.54 7.55 -1.91
C GLU A 187 17.36 6.11 -1.45
N ILE A 188 17.33 5.93 -0.14
CA ILE A 188 16.96 4.68 0.51
C ILE A 188 15.76 4.95 1.40
N GLY A 189 14.82 4.01 1.46
CA GLY A 189 13.72 4.08 2.40
C GLY A 189 13.20 2.71 2.76
N GLY A 190 12.26 2.69 3.69
CA GLY A 190 11.65 1.46 4.17
C GLY A 190 10.84 1.69 5.43
N GLY A 191 10.13 0.65 5.81
CA GLY A 191 9.23 0.71 6.94
C GLY A 191 8.86 -0.66 7.47
N ILE A 192 8.21 -0.63 8.63
CA ILE A 192 7.60 -1.78 9.28
C ILE A 192 6.18 -1.37 9.66
N ARG A 193 5.20 -2.18 9.29
CA ARG A 193 3.80 -2.03 9.67
C ARG A 193 3.30 -3.32 10.31
N MET A 194 2.57 -3.22 11.41
CA MET A 194 1.93 -4.33 12.09
C MET A 194 0.44 -4.07 12.24
N ASP A 195 -0.38 -4.99 11.73
CA ASP A 195 -1.83 -5.02 11.85
C ASP A 195 -2.20 -6.19 12.77
N TYR A 196 -2.29 -5.93 14.09
CA TYR A 196 -2.62 -6.93 15.10
C TYR A 196 -4.13 -7.14 15.21
N GLY A 197 -4.59 -8.38 15.08
CA GLY A 197 -6.00 -8.76 15.21
C GLY A 197 -6.15 -10.19 15.74
N ASP A 198 -7.35 -10.51 16.22
CA ASP A 198 -7.66 -11.82 16.81
C ASP A 198 -7.66 -12.92 15.76
N SER A 199 -8.12 -12.61 14.54
CA SER A 199 -8.27 -13.57 13.46
C SER A 199 -6.97 -13.75 12.68
N ASN A 200 -6.15 -12.70 12.61
CA ASN A 200 -4.82 -12.73 12.04
C ASN A 200 -3.97 -11.56 12.56
N SER A 201 -2.67 -11.70 12.59
CA SER A 201 -1.74 -10.58 12.78
C SER A 201 -0.82 -10.54 11.58
N THR A 202 -0.77 -9.39 10.90
CA THR A 202 0.07 -9.18 9.71
C THR A 202 1.20 -8.23 10.06
N THR A 203 2.43 -8.64 9.76
CA THR A 203 3.60 -7.74 9.82
C THR A 203 4.17 -7.60 8.43
N THR A 204 4.25 -6.37 7.93
CA THR A 204 4.86 -6.03 6.64
C THR A 204 6.12 -5.23 6.90
N THR A 205 7.23 -5.68 6.33
CA THR A 205 8.49 -4.95 6.31
C THR A 205 8.88 -4.72 4.86
N HIS A 206 9.21 -3.50 4.49
CA HIS A 206 9.70 -3.20 3.15
C HIS A 206 10.93 -2.31 3.19
N GLY A 207 11.68 -2.34 2.09
CA GLY A 207 12.78 -1.41 1.85
C GLY A 207 12.98 -1.22 0.37
N TYR A 208 13.48 -0.04 0.00
CA TYR A 208 13.80 0.28 -1.37
C TYR A 208 15.10 1.08 -1.48
N LEU A 209 15.74 0.96 -2.64
CA LEU A 209 16.82 1.81 -3.10
C LEU A 209 16.40 2.42 -4.43
N LYS A 210 16.28 3.75 -4.48
CA LYS A 210 15.92 4.52 -5.67
C LYS A 210 17.15 5.29 -6.17
N ASN A 211 17.52 5.05 -7.42
CA ASN A 211 18.61 5.76 -8.09
C ASN A 211 18.08 6.55 -9.28
N LYS A 212 18.27 7.87 -9.25
CA LYS A 212 17.93 8.80 -10.32
C LYS A 212 18.86 8.60 -11.50
N LEU A 213 18.31 8.22 -12.65
CA LEU A 213 19.03 8.05 -13.91
C LEU A 213 19.00 9.33 -14.75
N MET A 214 17.84 10.00 -14.77
CA MET A 214 17.58 11.26 -15.46
C MET A 214 16.61 12.11 -14.64
N GLU A 215 16.31 13.33 -15.06
CA GLU A 215 15.49 14.29 -14.31
C GLU A 215 14.19 13.69 -13.74
N SER A 216 13.44 12.97 -14.57
CA SER A 216 12.18 12.30 -14.20
C SER A 216 12.27 10.78 -14.21
N LEU A 217 13.44 10.17 -14.46
CA LEU A 217 13.55 8.71 -14.61
C LEU A 217 14.47 8.14 -13.54
N SER A 218 13.97 7.16 -12.80
CA SER A 218 14.70 6.46 -11.73
C SER A 218 14.66 4.94 -11.90
N LEU A 219 15.73 4.27 -11.48
CA LEU A 219 15.75 2.82 -11.25
C LEU A 219 15.45 2.57 -9.78
N MET A 220 14.50 1.68 -9.47
CA MET A 220 14.17 1.31 -8.11
C MET A 220 14.31 -0.20 -7.91
N LEU A 221 15.02 -0.57 -6.85
CA LEU A 221 15.08 -1.91 -6.30
C LEU A 221 14.26 -1.91 -5.01
N ASP A 222 13.19 -2.70 -4.93
CA ASP A 222 12.37 -2.81 -3.72
C ASP A 222 12.22 -4.26 -3.28
N ALA A 223 12.04 -4.47 -1.97
CA ALA A 223 11.70 -5.75 -1.39
C ALA A 223 10.66 -5.56 -0.30
N GLU A 224 9.67 -6.45 -0.27
CA GLU A 224 8.59 -6.50 0.74
C GLU A 224 8.56 -7.91 1.32
N TYR A 225 8.56 -8.00 2.64
CA TYR A 225 8.37 -9.22 3.41
C TYR A 225 7.09 -9.09 4.21
N ILE A 226 6.20 -10.07 4.09
CA ILE A 226 4.94 -10.13 4.81
C ILE A 226 4.92 -11.41 5.64
N TYR A 227 4.59 -11.27 6.91
CA TYR A 227 4.31 -12.37 7.82
C TYR A 227 2.83 -12.34 8.23
N ASN A 228 2.14 -13.47 8.11
CA ASN A 228 0.77 -13.65 8.64
C ASN A 228 0.79 -14.68 9.77
N SER A 229 0.21 -14.37 10.92
CA SER A 229 0.17 -15.32 12.05
C SER A 229 -0.79 -16.49 11.82
N VAL A 230 -1.80 -16.30 10.97
CA VAL A 230 -2.78 -17.34 10.63
C VAL A 230 -2.83 -17.51 9.12
N VAL A 231 -2.53 -18.74 8.68
CA VAL A 231 -2.58 -19.20 7.29
C VAL A 231 -3.30 -20.54 7.18
N ALA A 232 -3.58 -21.03 5.97
CA ALA A 232 -4.19 -22.35 5.80
C ALA A 232 -3.18 -23.47 6.09
N THR A 233 -3.68 -24.65 6.45
CA THR A 233 -2.86 -25.83 6.68
C THR A 233 -2.00 -26.14 5.45
N GLY A 234 -0.69 -26.22 5.66
CA GLY A 234 0.29 -26.51 4.61
C GLY A 234 0.75 -25.28 3.82
N LYS A 235 0.35 -24.07 4.23
CA LYS A 235 0.75 -22.79 3.63
C LYS A 235 1.88 -22.12 4.39
N SER A 236 2.66 -21.30 3.70
CA SER A 236 3.72 -20.48 4.27
C SER A 236 3.12 -19.30 5.03
N HIS A 237 3.67 -19.00 6.21
CA HIS A 237 3.38 -17.76 6.93
C HIS A 237 4.09 -16.55 6.31
N ASP A 238 5.14 -16.81 5.53
CA ASP A 238 6.06 -15.83 4.97
C ASP A 238 5.79 -15.63 3.48
N GLU A 239 5.74 -14.36 3.07
CA GLU A 239 5.66 -13.94 1.68
C GLU A 239 6.79 -12.95 1.40
N ILE A 240 7.51 -13.13 0.30
CA ILE A 240 8.61 -12.27 -0.12
C ILE A 240 8.34 -11.79 -1.55
N TYR A 241 8.41 -10.49 -1.73
CA TYR A 241 8.35 -9.81 -3.01
C TYR A 241 9.66 -9.06 -3.24
N SER A 242 10.22 -9.15 -4.43
CA SER A 242 11.42 -8.41 -4.82
C SER A 242 11.26 -7.86 -6.21
N THR A 243 11.40 -6.55 -6.35
CA THR A 243 11.08 -5.82 -7.57
C THR A 243 12.29 -5.07 -8.10
N ILE A 244 12.43 -5.08 -9.42
CA ILE A 244 13.28 -4.14 -10.15
C ILE A 244 12.37 -3.35 -11.09
N SER A 245 12.35 -2.03 -10.97
CA SER A 245 11.45 -1.19 -11.76
C SER A 245 12.10 0.10 -12.24
N LEU A 246 11.55 0.62 -13.34
CA LEU A 246 11.78 1.98 -13.79
C LEU A 246 10.58 2.83 -13.35
N ASN A 247 10.88 3.97 -12.74
CA ASN A 247 9.89 4.92 -12.25
C ASN A 247 10.02 6.23 -13.02
N TYR A 248 8.89 6.77 -13.48
CA TYR A 248 8.79 8.07 -14.10
C TYR A 248 8.09 9.05 -13.15
N ASP A 249 8.85 10.02 -12.63
CA ASP A 249 8.39 11.05 -11.70
C ASP A 249 7.79 12.24 -12.48
N PHE A 250 6.63 12.75 -12.07
CA PHE A 250 5.93 13.88 -12.70
C PHE A 250 5.27 14.82 -11.70
#